data_AF-A0A3G4SMC6-F1
#
_entry.id   AF-A0A3G4SMC6-F1
#
_cell.length_a   1.000
_cell.length_b   1.000
_cell.length_c   1.000
_cell.angle_alpha   90.00
_cell.angle_beta   90.00
_cell.angle_gamma   90.00
#
_symmetry.space_group_name_H-M   'P 1'
#
loop_
_entity.id
_entity.type
_entity.pdbx_description
1 polymer ?
#
loop_
_entity_poly.entity_id
_entity_poly.type
_entity_poly.pdbx_seq_one_letter_code
_entity_poly.pdbx_strand_id
1 'polypeptide(L)' 'MPAKIKICGISTPEALDATIAARADYAGLVFYPASPRAVTSNVAGALTSRAAGQIA' A
#
# COMPACT_ATOMS: atom_id res chain seq x y z
N MET A 1 21.90 -5.90 9.18
CA MET A 1 20.67 -5.07 9.02
C MET A 1 19.61 -5.97 8.45
N PRO A 2 18.39 -6.01 8.99
CA PRO A 2 17.31 -6.79 8.40
C PRO A 2 16.99 -6.25 7.00
N ALA A 3 16.60 -7.14 6.08
CA ALA A 3 16.13 -6.74 4.76
C ALA A 3 14.78 -6.03 4.89
N LYS A 4 14.59 -4.95 4.12
CA LYS A 4 13.29 -4.26 4.05
C LYS A 4 12.36 -4.95 3.06
N ILE A 5 11.09 -5.05 3.42
CA ILE A 5 10.04 -5.72 2.65
C ILE A 5 9.07 -4.69 2.08
N LYS A 6 8.78 -4.81 0.78
CA LYS A 6 7.78 -4.00 0.08
C LYS A 6 6.72 -4.90 -0.56
N ILE A 7 5.45 -4.65 -0.27
CA ILE A 7 4.32 -5.27 -0.98
C ILE A 7 3.78 -4.26 -1.99
N CYS A 8 3.70 -4.63 -3.27
CA CYS A 8 3.40 -3.70 -4.36
C CYS A 8 1.99 -3.89 -4.94
N GLY A 9 1.37 -2.79 -5.36
CA GLY A 9 0.08 -2.80 -6.04
C GLY A 9 -1.09 -2.99 -5.10
N ILE A 10 -1.00 -2.40 -3.90
CA ILE A 10 -2.11 -2.32 -2.95
C ILE A 10 -3.16 -1.37 -3.53
N SER A 11 -4.40 -1.85 -3.61
CA SER A 11 -5.53 -1.09 -4.16
C SER A 11 -6.79 -1.17 -3.29
N THR A 12 -6.78 -1.96 -2.21
CA THR A 12 -7.92 -2.10 -1.30
C THR A 12 -7.47 -1.97 0.17
N PRO A 13 -8.40 -1.58 1.08
CA PRO A 13 -8.10 -1.50 2.51
C PRO A 13 -7.71 -2.84 3.13
N GLU A 14 -8.31 -3.95 2.69
CA GLU A 14 -8.06 -5.28 3.25
C GLU A 14 -6.63 -5.74 2.92
N ALA A 15 -6.16 -5.48 1.69
CA ALA A 15 -4.79 -5.78 1.29
C ALA A 15 -3.77 -4.92 2.06
N LEU A 16 -4.11 -3.65 2.34
CA LEU A 16 -3.29 -2.77 3.15
C LEU A 16 -3.20 -3.29 4.60
N ASP A 17 -4.32 -3.65 5.22
CA ASP A 17 -4.36 -4.19 6.57
C ASP A 17 -3.53 -5.47 6.70
N ALA A 18 -3.65 -6.38 5.70
CA ALA A 18 -2.84 -7.59 5.65
C ALA A 18 -1.33 -7.25 5.54
N THR A 19 -0.98 -6.23 4.76
CA THR A 19 0.41 -5.78 4.60
C THR A 19 0.97 -5.22 5.91
N ILE A 20 0.17 -4.43 6.64
CA ILE A 20 0.52 -3.90 7.97
C ILE A 20 0.67 -5.04 8.99
N ALA A 21 -0.29 -5.97 9.02
CA ALA A 21 -0.26 -7.12 9.92
C ALA A 21 0.98 -8.01 9.68
N ALA A 22 1.40 -8.13 8.42
CA ALA A 22 2.62 -8.83 8.02
C ALA A 22 3.92 -8.06 8.33
N ARG A 23 3.84 -6.84 8.88
CA ARG A 23 4.99 -6.00 9.25
C ARG A 23 5.92 -5.69 8.07
N ALA A 24 5.37 -5.52 6.87
CA ALA A 24 6.14 -4.99 5.75
C ALA A 24 6.58 -3.55 6.04
N ASP A 25 7.74 -3.14 5.51
CA ASP A 25 8.23 -1.78 5.65
C ASP A 25 7.49 -0.79 4.72
N TYR A 26 7.05 -1.28 3.55
CA TYR A 26 6.46 -0.43 2.50
C TYR A 26 5.23 -1.03 1.82
N ALA A 27 4.23 -0.19 1.56
CA ALA A 27 3.08 -0.49 0.71
C ALA A 27 3.12 0.33 -0.60
N GLY A 28 3.17 -0.35 -1.75
CA GLY A 28 3.24 0.31 -3.05
C GLY A 28 1.86 0.56 -3.67
N LEU A 29 1.57 1.80 -4.03
CA LEU A 29 0.40 2.19 -4.82
C LEU A 29 0.79 2.37 -6.29
N VAL A 30 -0.04 1.89 -7.22
CA VAL A 30 0.23 1.98 -8.66
C VAL A 30 -0.65 3.04 -9.28
N PHE A 31 -0.06 4.01 -9.98
CA PHE A 31 -0.78 5.09 -10.68
C PHE A 31 -0.79 4.92 -12.21
N TYR A 32 -0.25 3.82 -12.73
CA TYR A 32 -0.23 3.55 -14.17
C TYR A 32 -1.61 3.02 -14.65
N PRO A 33 -2.35 3.74 -15.52
CA PRO A 33 -3.76 3.43 -15.79
C PRO A 33 -4.04 2.06 -16.42
N ALA A 34 -3.10 1.49 -17.19
CA ALA A 34 -3.31 0.17 -17.80
C ALA A 34 -3.05 -1.00 -16.82
N SER A 35 -2.58 -0.73 -15.60
CA SER A 35 -2.45 -1.75 -14.56
C SER A 35 -3.81 -2.08 -13.95
N PRO A 36 -4.15 -3.36 -13.72
CA PRO A 36 -5.36 -3.73 -12.97
C PRO A 36 -5.28 -3.32 -11.48
N ARG A 37 -4.09 -2.93 -11.01
CA ARG A 37 -3.83 -2.45 -9.64
C ARG A 37 -3.78 -0.93 -9.56
N ALA A 38 -4.18 -0.23 -10.63
CA ALA A 38 -4.18 1.22 -10.68
C ALA A 38 -5.13 1.81 -9.64
N VAL A 39 -4.68 2.82 -8.90
CA VAL A 39 -5.50 3.61 -7.98
C VAL A 39 -5.54 5.07 -8.42
N THR A 40 -6.64 5.76 -8.12
CA THR A 40 -6.72 7.21 -8.26
C THR A 40 -6.09 7.90 -7.06
N SER A 41 -5.76 9.19 -7.18
CA SER A 41 -5.23 9.98 -6.06
C SER A 41 -6.18 10.01 -4.85
N ASN A 42 -7.50 9.95 -5.08
CA ASN A 42 -8.49 9.87 -4.00
C ASN A 42 -8.39 8.54 -3.23
N VAL A 43 -8.34 7.41 -3.96
CA VAL A 43 -8.17 6.08 -3.33
C VAL A 43 -6.83 6.00 -2.61
N ALA A 44 -5.76 6.51 -3.23
CA ALA A 44 -4.45 6.58 -2.60
C ALA A 44 -4.48 7.38 -1.28
N GLY A 45 -5.13 8.55 -1.27
CA GLY A 45 -5.27 9.37 -0.06
C GLY A 45 -6.04 8.67 1.05
N ALA A 46 -7.09 7.91 0.72
CA ALA A 46 -7.84 7.11 1.69
C ALA A 46 -6.97 5.99 2.29
N LEU A 47 -6.20 5.29 1.45
CA LEU A 47 -5.31 4.21 1.88
C LEU A 47 -4.14 4.72 2.72
N THR A 48 -3.48 5.81 2.32
CA THR A 48 -2.36 6.38 3.08
C THR A 48 -2.82 6.96 4.41
N SER A 49 -4.02 7.57 4.46
CA SER A 49 -4.60 8.05 5.72
C SER A 49 -4.88 6.91 6.70
N ARG A 50 -5.35 5.76 6.20
CA ARG A 50 -5.51 4.53 7.00
C ARG A 50 -4.18 3.96 7.50
N ALA A 51 -3.14 4.03 6.67
CA ALA A 51 -1.79 3.52 6.96
C ALA A 51 -0.96 4.42 7.90
N ALA A 52 -1.41 5.63 8.22
CA ALA A 52 -0.61 6.67 8.83
C ALA A 52 0.06 6.19 10.14
N GLY A 53 1.40 6.26 10.18
CA GLY A 53 2.21 5.86 11.33
C GLY A 53 2.42 4.35 11.51
N GLN A 54 1.93 3.51 10.58
CA GLN A 54 2.02 2.05 10.68
C GLN A 54 2.94 1.43 9.63
N ILE A 55 2.95 1.99 8.41
CA ILE A 55 3.77 1.53 7.27
C ILE A 55 4.10 2.71 6.36
N ALA A 56 5.22 2.65 5.66
CA ALA A 56 5.67 3.69 4.73
C ALA A 56 5.16 3.50 3.30
#